data_AF-W9GVS8-F1
#
_entry.id   AF-W9GVS8-F1
#
_cell.length_a   1.000
_cell.length_b   1.000
_cell.length_c   1.000
_cell.angle_alpha   90.00
_cell.angle_beta   90.00
_cell.angle_gamma   90.00
#
_symmetry.space_group_name_H-M   'P 1'
#
loop_
_entity.id
_entity.type
_entity.pdbx_description
1 polymer ?
#
loop_
_entity_poly.entity_id
_entity_poly.type
_entity_poly.pdbx_seq_one_letter_code
_entity_poly.pdbx_strand_id
1 'polypeptide(L)'
;MSGMFSRFIILLPLAALMAGCASAPSNSPLAQQVGASVACVDQIESQPAFAPLRAKSAPLGEMTSTQLGDTTKPTVEEQALARDYLGAVSACIPRTDAMLNPRDQAAGRAILTTWHEQEQLYTALASGRLTWGQFNRMTEALGRRMDRQLRTAMVASSAP
;
A
#
# COMPACT_ATOMS: atom_id res chain seq x y z
N MET A 1 -17.19 17.75 -0.16
CA MET A 1 -15.71 17.79 -0.12
C MET A 1 -15.24 16.36 -0.27
N SER A 2 -14.94 15.96 -1.51
CA SER A 2 -14.77 14.57 -1.91
C SER A 2 -13.40 14.04 -1.48
N GLY A 3 -13.39 12.85 -0.88
CA GLY A 3 -12.18 12.18 -0.38
C GLY A 3 -11.29 11.69 -1.52
N MET A 4 -10.04 12.12 -1.51
CA MET A 4 -8.96 11.64 -2.36
C MET A 4 -7.78 11.24 -1.48
N PHE A 5 -7.85 10.14 -0.72
CA PHE A 5 -6.67 9.72 0.06
C PHE A 5 -6.70 8.22 0.28
N SER A 6 -6.08 7.47 -0.64
CA SER A 6 -5.68 6.09 -0.39
C SER A 6 -4.21 5.95 -0.75
N ARG A 7 -3.35 5.85 0.29
CA ARG A 7 -1.88 5.96 0.18
C ARG A 7 -1.20 4.63 -0.12
N PHE A 8 -1.92 3.53 0.03
CA PHE A 8 -1.49 2.25 -0.49
C PHE A 8 -2.03 2.12 -1.90
N ILE A 9 -1.15 1.87 -2.88
CA ILE A 9 -1.57 1.54 -4.24
C ILE A 9 -2.55 0.37 -4.16
N ILE A 10 -3.83 0.69 -4.26
CA ILE A 10 -4.91 -0.08 -4.90
C ILE A 10 -5.80 0.91 -5.64
N LEU A 11 -5.18 1.93 -6.24
CA LEU A 11 -5.79 2.79 -7.26
C LEU A 11 -5.11 2.58 -8.61
N LEU A 12 -4.89 1.31 -8.96
CA LEU A 12 -5.08 0.87 -10.33
C LEU A 12 -6.28 -0.08 -10.32
N PRO A 13 -7.19 0.06 -11.28
CA PRO A 13 -8.56 -0.27 -11.03
C PRO A 13 -8.76 -1.76 -11.24
N LEU A 14 -8.53 -2.56 -10.19
CA LEU A 14 -9.06 -3.92 -10.17
C LEU A 14 -10.59 -3.93 -10.35
N ALA A 15 -11.26 -2.81 -10.03
CA ALA A 15 -12.66 -2.59 -10.32
C ALA A 15 -12.95 -2.19 -11.79
N ALA A 16 -12.14 -1.34 -12.43
CA ALA A 16 -12.45 -0.82 -13.78
C ALA A 16 -11.90 -1.65 -14.94
N LEU A 17 -11.03 -2.64 -14.69
CA LEU A 17 -10.60 -3.61 -15.72
C LEU A 17 -11.34 -4.96 -15.63
N MET A 18 -12.14 -5.18 -14.58
CA MET A 18 -13.11 -6.28 -14.50
C MET A 18 -14.54 -5.81 -14.84
N ALA A 19 -14.76 -4.50 -14.95
CA ALA A 19 -16.01 -3.89 -15.35
C ALA A 19 -15.91 -3.39 -16.80
N GLY A 20 -16.35 -4.21 -17.75
CA GLY A 20 -17.07 -3.65 -18.88
C GLY A 20 -18.27 -2.92 -18.29
N CYS A 21 -18.21 -1.59 -18.22
CA CYS A 21 -19.25 -0.63 -17.83
C CYS A 21 -20.09 -0.96 -16.58
N ALA A 22 -20.08 0.00 -15.64
CA ALA A 22 -20.88 0.08 -14.41
C ALA A 22 -20.22 -0.55 -13.17
N SER A 23 -20.31 0.24 -12.11
CA SER A 23 -19.98 -0.03 -10.73
C SER A 23 -20.66 -1.30 -10.19
N ALA A 24 -20.15 -2.47 -10.54
CA ALA A 24 -20.42 -3.70 -9.83
C ALA A 24 -19.27 -3.94 -8.84
N PRO A 25 -19.56 -4.19 -7.54
CA PRO A 25 -18.52 -4.66 -6.63
C PRO A 25 -17.92 -5.95 -7.21
N SER A 26 -16.59 -6.02 -7.26
CA SER A 26 -15.91 -7.24 -7.69
C SER A 26 -16.30 -8.38 -6.75
N ASN A 27 -16.95 -9.41 -7.27
CA ASN A 27 -17.32 -10.61 -6.50
C ASN A 27 -16.12 -11.52 -6.21
N SER A 28 -14.90 -11.14 -6.62
CA SER A 28 -13.69 -11.90 -6.28
C SER A 28 -13.43 -11.82 -4.77
N PRO A 29 -13.28 -12.97 -4.07
CA PRO A 29 -12.91 -12.99 -2.66
C PRO A 29 -11.59 -12.25 -2.39
N LEU A 30 -10.64 -12.30 -3.33
CA LEU A 30 -9.41 -11.52 -3.24
C LEU A 30 -9.69 -10.02 -3.26
N ALA A 31 -10.50 -9.54 -4.21
CA ALA A 31 -10.82 -8.12 -4.31
C ALA A 31 -11.55 -7.60 -3.05
N GLN A 32 -12.40 -8.42 -2.43
CA GLN A 32 -13.07 -8.07 -1.17
C GLN A 32 -12.08 -7.95 0.00
N GLN A 33 -11.19 -8.93 0.17
CA GLN A 33 -10.18 -8.91 1.25
C GLN A 33 -9.22 -7.74 1.09
N VAL A 34 -8.79 -7.50 -0.14
CA VAL A 34 -7.85 -6.45 -0.49
C VAL A 34 -8.51 -5.07 -0.34
N GLY A 35 -9.76 -4.91 -0.78
CA GLY A 35 -10.53 -3.68 -0.57
C GLY A 35 -10.80 -3.37 0.90
N ALA A 36 -11.11 -4.39 1.72
CA ALA A 36 -11.28 -4.22 3.16
C ALA A 36 -9.97 -3.79 3.85
N SER A 37 -8.84 -4.37 3.45
CA SER A 37 -7.51 -3.98 3.93
C SER A 37 -7.19 -2.52 3.62
N VAL A 38 -7.46 -2.07 2.38
CA VAL A 38 -7.27 -0.67 1.98
C VAL A 38 -8.13 0.27 2.81
N ALA A 39 -9.43 -0.02 2.92
CA ALA A 39 -10.34 0.82 3.68
C ALA A 39 -9.92 0.95 5.15
N CYS A 40 -9.39 -0.15 5.73
CA CYS A 40 -8.83 -0.14 7.09
C CYS A 40 -7.60 0.78 7.20
N VAL A 41 -6.66 0.68 6.26
CA VAL A 41 -5.48 1.56 6.25
C VAL A 41 -5.87 3.02 6.02
N ASP A 42 -6.78 3.30 5.09
CA ASP A 42 -7.27 4.66 4.82
C ASP A 42 -7.91 5.29 6.07
N GLN A 43 -8.69 4.50 6.81
CA GLN A 43 -9.28 4.93 8.07
C GLN A 43 -8.19 5.28 9.10
N ILE A 44 -7.14 4.47 9.21
CA ILE A 44 -6.01 4.76 10.11
C ILE A 44 -5.29 6.03 9.68
N GLU A 45 -4.92 6.14 8.40
CA GLU A 45 -4.17 7.29 7.88
C GLU A 45 -4.94 8.60 7.96
N SER A 46 -6.28 8.54 7.91
CA SER A 46 -7.14 9.71 8.08
C SER A 46 -7.09 10.29 9.50
N GLN A 47 -6.63 9.52 10.50
CA GLN A 47 -6.55 9.99 11.87
C GLN A 47 -5.59 11.19 11.99
N PRO A 48 -5.96 12.25 12.73
CA PRO A 48 -5.10 13.43 12.90
C PRO A 48 -3.73 13.12 13.48
N ALA A 49 -3.63 12.09 14.33
CA ALA A 49 -2.37 11.64 14.94
C ALA A 49 -1.29 11.34 13.90
N PHE A 50 -1.66 10.79 12.73
CA PHE A 50 -0.70 10.41 11.68
C PHE A 50 -0.47 11.51 10.62
N ALA A 51 -1.11 12.67 10.75
CA ALA A 51 -0.93 13.79 9.83
C ALA A 51 0.56 14.22 9.63
N PRO A 52 1.44 14.17 10.64
CA PRO A 52 2.86 14.46 10.44
C PRO A 52 3.57 13.48 9.48
N LEU A 53 3.32 12.18 9.61
CA LEU A 53 3.83 11.19 8.65
C LEU A 53 3.31 11.48 7.24
N ARG A 54 2.04 11.90 7.16
CA ARG A 54 1.39 12.26 5.90
C ARG A 54 2.04 13.42 5.17
N ALA A 55 2.53 14.41 5.91
CA ALA A 55 3.23 15.55 5.35
C ALA A 55 4.63 15.16 4.80
N LYS A 56 5.30 14.21 5.45
CA LYS A 56 6.63 13.72 5.06
C LYS A 56 6.62 12.73 3.90
N SER A 57 5.56 11.92 3.83
CA SER A 57 5.37 10.90 2.82
C SER A 57 3.97 11.02 2.23
N ALA A 58 3.90 11.67 1.06
CA ALA A 58 2.69 11.80 0.26
C ALA A 58 2.31 10.44 -0.37
N PRO A 59 1.07 10.28 -0.87
CA PRO A 59 0.67 9.09 -1.60
C PRO A 59 1.61 8.74 -2.76
N LEU A 60 1.64 7.46 -3.12
CA LEU A 60 2.38 6.96 -4.27
C LEU A 60 1.95 7.68 -5.56
N GLY A 61 2.93 8.17 -6.32
CA GLY A 61 2.71 8.98 -7.52
C GLY A 61 2.53 10.49 -7.25
N GLU A 62 2.38 10.90 -5.99
CA GLU A 62 2.22 12.31 -5.58
C GLU A 62 3.45 12.87 -4.85
N MET A 63 4.45 12.02 -4.57
CA MET A 63 5.67 12.45 -3.88
C MET A 63 6.45 13.47 -4.71
N THR A 64 6.75 14.61 -4.09
CA THR A 64 7.52 15.69 -4.72
C THR A 64 9.01 15.37 -4.79
N SER A 65 9.75 16.07 -5.66
CA SER A 65 11.22 15.95 -5.72
C SER A 65 11.89 16.27 -4.38
N THR A 66 11.35 17.21 -3.60
CA THR A 66 11.81 17.53 -2.25
C THR A 66 11.64 16.33 -1.31
N GLN A 67 10.47 15.69 -1.30
CA GLN A 67 10.22 14.52 -0.46
C GLN A 67 11.07 13.31 -0.87
N LEU A 68 11.31 13.12 -2.17
CA LEU A 68 12.18 12.07 -2.68
C LEU A 68 13.66 12.35 -2.42
N GLY A 69 14.06 13.62 -2.36
CA GLY A 69 15.43 14.08 -2.10
C GLY A 69 15.76 14.26 -0.62
N ASP A 70 14.81 14.05 0.30
CA ASP A 70 14.98 14.33 1.72
C ASP A 70 16.07 13.44 2.36
N THR A 71 17.16 14.07 2.79
CA THR A 71 18.30 13.41 3.45
C THR A 71 18.18 13.42 4.98
N THR A 72 17.13 14.02 5.53
CA THR A 72 16.92 14.08 6.98
C THR A 72 16.55 12.72 7.53
N LYS A 73 17.12 12.40 8.70
CA LYS A 73 16.73 11.26 9.51
C LYS A 73 15.47 11.60 10.30
N PRO A 74 14.57 10.62 10.53
CA PRO A 74 13.39 10.88 11.34
C PRO A 74 13.80 11.23 12.77
N THR A 75 13.13 12.22 13.37
CA THR A 75 13.33 12.57 14.79
C THR A 75 12.86 11.43 15.69
N VAL A 76 13.14 11.52 17.00
CA VAL A 76 12.69 10.50 17.97
C VAL A 76 11.16 10.41 18.00
N GLU A 77 10.49 11.55 17.89
CA GLU A 77 9.03 11.67 17.85
C GLU A 77 8.47 11.07 16.55
N GLU A 78 9.10 11.37 15.41
CA GLU A 78 8.71 10.79 14.12
C GLU A 78 8.92 9.27 14.09
N GLN A 79 10.00 8.78 14.71
CA GLN A 79 10.25 7.35 14.86
C GLN A 79 9.20 6.67 15.74
N ALA A 80 8.79 7.29 16.84
CA ALA A 80 7.70 6.79 17.69
C ALA A 80 6.39 6.74 16.91
N LEU A 81 6.06 7.83 16.20
CA LEU A 81 4.85 7.90 15.39
C LEU A 81 4.84 6.84 14.27
N ALA A 82 5.99 6.55 13.65
CA ALA A 82 6.13 5.49 12.66
C ALA A 82 5.92 4.08 13.26
N ARG A 83 6.33 3.84 14.52
CA ARG A 83 6.05 2.58 15.22
C ARG A 83 4.56 2.45 15.55
N ASP A 84 3.95 3.51 16.06
CA ASP A 84 2.53 3.52 16.39
C ASP A 84 1.69 3.30 15.15
N TYR A 85 2.07 3.93 14.04
CA TYR A 85 1.46 3.71 12.74
C TYR A 85 1.58 2.25 12.29
N LEU A 86 2.78 1.67 12.35
CA LEU A 86 3.02 0.26 11.99
C LEU A 86 2.16 -0.68 12.85
N GLY A 87 2.08 -0.43 14.16
CA GLY A 87 1.22 -1.16 15.07
C GLY A 87 -0.26 -1.07 14.68
N ALA A 88 -0.74 0.13 14.35
CA ALA A 88 -2.12 0.34 13.92
C ALA A 88 -2.44 -0.40 12.62
N VAL A 89 -1.60 -0.26 11.58
CA VAL A 89 -1.87 -0.87 10.27
C VAL A 89 -1.69 -2.38 10.25
N SER A 90 -0.93 -2.97 11.18
CA SER A 90 -0.76 -4.43 11.27
C SER A 90 -2.10 -5.20 11.39
N ALA A 91 -3.14 -4.56 11.93
CA ALA A 91 -4.49 -5.13 11.99
C ALA A 91 -5.21 -5.18 10.63
N CYS A 92 -4.71 -4.46 9.63
CA CYS A 92 -5.31 -4.33 8.31
C CYS A 92 -4.75 -5.32 7.27
N ILE A 93 -3.90 -6.28 7.66
CA ILE A 93 -3.33 -7.28 6.72
C ILE A 93 -4.47 -8.00 5.98
N PRO A 94 -4.46 -8.06 4.63
CA PRO A 94 -5.50 -8.76 3.89
C PRO A 94 -5.38 -10.27 4.09
N ARG A 95 -6.50 -10.96 4.33
CA ARG A 95 -6.53 -12.42 4.51
C ARG A 95 -6.62 -13.12 3.15
N THR A 96 -5.49 -13.22 2.45
CA THR A 96 -5.40 -13.83 1.11
C THR A 96 -4.83 -15.26 1.14
N ASP A 97 -4.44 -15.74 2.31
CA ASP A 97 -3.92 -17.09 2.58
C ASP A 97 -4.96 -18.19 2.34
N ALA A 98 -6.24 -17.90 2.59
CA ALA A 98 -7.35 -18.83 2.37
C ALA A 98 -7.86 -18.91 0.91
N MET A 99 -7.19 -18.25 -0.04
CA MET A 99 -7.64 -18.21 -1.43
C MET A 99 -7.39 -19.56 -2.14
N LEU A 100 -8.47 -20.19 -2.59
CA LEU A 100 -8.42 -21.51 -3.26
C LEU A 100 -8.19 -21.41 -4.78
N ASN A 101 -8.58 -20.30 -5.40
CA ASN A 101 -8.38 -20.08 -6.83
C ASN A 101 -6.89 -19.81 -7.11
N PRO A 102 -6.20 -20.57 -7.98
CA PRO A 102 -4.78 -20.36 -8.29
C PRO A 102 -4.42 -18.94 -8.75
N ARG A 103 -5.32 -18.27 -9.47
CA ARG A 103 -5.16 -16.87 -9.91
C ARG A 103 -5.15 -15.92 -8.71
N ASP A 104 -6.14 -16.06 -7.85
CA ASP A 104 -6.27 -15.25 -6.63
C ASP A 104 -5.13 -15.56 -5.63
N GLN A 105 -4.61 -16.79 -5.65
CA GLN A 105 -3.48 -17.19 -4.82
C GLN A 105 -2.18 -16.50 -5.26
N ALA A 106 -1.90 -16.43 -6.57
CA ALA A 106 -0.71 -15.76 -7.08
C ALA A 106 -0.73 -14.25 -6.80
N ALA A 107 -1.86 -13.59 -7.06
CA ALA A 107 -2.05 -12.19 -6.73
C ALA A 107 -2.05 -11.94 -5.22
N GLY A 108 -2.69 -12.81 -4.44
CA GLY A 108 -2.70 -12.77 -2.97
C GLY A 108 -1.30 -12.84 -2.36
N ARG A 109 -0.44 -13.74 -2.87
CA ARG A 109 0.97 -13.82 -2.47
C ARG A 109 1.74 -12.54 -2.80
N ALA A 110 1.57 -11.98 -4.00
CA ALA A 110 2.24 -10.75 -4.40
C ALA A 110 1.86 -9.57 -3.48
N ILE A 111 0.59 -9.51 -3.07
CA ILE A 111 0.08 -8.50 -2.14
C ILE A 111 0.68 -8.69 -0.74
N LEU A 112 0.69 -9.91 -0.20
CA LEU A 112 1.28 -10.18 1.11
C LEU A 112 2.78 -9.92 1.16
N THR A 113 3.52 -10.30 0.11
CA THR A 113 4.94 -9.96 -0.01
C THR A 113 5.14 -8.45 0.01
N THR A 114 4.35 -7.71 -0.78
CA THR A 114 4.43 -6.24 -0.82
C THR A 114 4.09 -5.62 0.53
N TRP A 115 3.07 -6.14 1.21
CA TRP A 115 2.71 -5.71 2.57
C TRP A 115 3.89 -5.85 3.52
N HIS A 116 4.49 -7.04 3.56
CA HIS A 116 5.62 -7.31 4.46
C HIS A 116 6.84 -6.44 4.15
N GLU A 117 7.14 -6.21 2.87
CA GLU A 117 8.22 -5.31 2.47
C GLU A 117 7.95 -3.87 2.93
N GLN A 118 6.70 -3.39 2.87
CA GLN A 118 6.34 -2.07 3.40
C GLN A 118 6.49 -1.99 4.91
N GLU A 119 6.10 -3.04 5.66
CA GLU A 119 6.34 -3.13 7.11
C GLU A 119 7.84 -3.05 7.46
N GLN A 120 8.68 -3.71 6.67
CA GLN A 120 10.14 -3.64 6.83
C GLN A 120 10.68 -2.22 6.58
N LEU A 121 10.14 -1.50 5.58
CA LEU A 121 10.49 -0.10 5.33
C LEU A 121 10.10 0.80 6.51
N TYR A 122 8.88 0.66 7.03
CA TYR A 122 8.44 1.40 8.20
C TYR A 122 9.26 1.05 9.44
N THR A 123 9.62 -0.22 9.64
CA THR A 123 10.52 -0.65 10.72
C THR A 123 11.89 0.01 10.59
N ALA A 124 12.45 0.09 9.38
CA ALA A 124 13.72 0.74 9.12
C ALA A 124 13.68 2.26 9.31
N LEU A 125 12.57 2.90 8.94
CA LEU A 125 12.33 4.32 9.22
C LEU A 125 12.20 4.56 10.72
N ALA A 126 11.36 3.78 11.41
CA ALA A 126 11.12 3.83 12.84
C ALA A 126 12.37 3.55 13.70
N SER A 127 13.37 2.88 13.14
CA SER A 127 14.67 2.63 13.79
C SER A 127 15.75 3.65 13.38
N GLY A 128 15.41 4.70 12.63
CA GLY A 128 16.36 5.69 12.12
C GLY A 128 17.36 5.18 11.07
N ARG A 129 17.18 3.96 10.54
CA ARG A 129 18.09 3.38 9.53
C ARG A 129 17.93 4.04 8.16
N LEU A 130 16.73 4.53 7.85
CA LEU A 130 16.44 5.26 6.61
C LEU A 130 16.32 6.77 6.85
N THR A 131 16.68 7.56 5.86
CA THR A 131 16.19 8.95 5.74
C THR A 131 14.78 8.96 5.17
N TRP A 132 14.06 10.08 5.30
CA TRP A 132 12.73 10.24 4.69
C TRP A 132 12.74 10.02 3.18
N GLY A 133 13.71 10.58 2.46
CA GLY A 133 13.85 10.41 1.02
C GLY A 133 14.22 8.98 0.61
N GLN A 134 15.04 8.27 1.39
CA GLN A 134 15.30 6.85 1.16
C GLN A 134 14.03 6.02 1.29
N PHE A 135 13.29 6.22 2.38
CA PHE A 135 12.00 5.56 2.62
C PHE A 135 11.00 5.82 1.49
N ASN A 136 10.83 7.09 1.08
CA ASN A 136 9.93 7.51 0.01
C ASN A 136 10.29 6.86 -1.33
N ARG A 137 11.57 6.89 -1.74
CA ARG A 137 12.02 6.27 -3.00
C ARG A 137 11.83 4.74 -3.00
N MET A 138 12.07 4.08 -1.87
CA MET A 138 11.88 2.63 -1.75
C MET A 138 10.40 2.26 -1.78
N THR A 139 9.54 3.05 -1.12
CA THR A 139 8.08 2.91 -1.17
C THR A 139 7.57 3.07 -2.61
N GLU A 140 8.05 4.09 -3.33
CA GLU A 140 7.78 4.31 -4.75
C GLU A 140 8.21 3.14 -5.64
N ALA A 141 9.41 2.61 -5.41
CA ALA A 141 9.92 1.46 -6.15
C ALA A 141 9.10 0.18 -5.89
N LEU A 142 8.72 -0.04 -4.62
CA LEU A 142 7.87 -1.14 -4.19
C LEU A 142 6.50 -1.06 -4.87
N GLY A 143 5.86 0.10 -4.83
CA GLY A 143 4.57 0.35 -5.47
C GLY A 143 4.57 0.06 -6.97
N ARG A 144 5.57 0.56 -7.69
CA ARG A 144 5.75 0.27 -9.13
C ARG A 144 6.00 -1.22 -9.40
N ARG A 145 6.69 -1.93 -8.51
CA ARG A 145 6.93 -3.37 -8.67
C ARG A 145 5.65 -4.17 -8.48
N MET A 146 4.88 -3.88 -7.44
CA MET A 146 3.60 -4.55 -7.18
C MET A 146 2.64 -4.39 -8.35
N ASP A 147 2.51 -3.16 -8.88
CA ASP A 147 1.68 -2.89 -10.04
C ASP A 147 2.10 -3.74 -11.26
N ARG A 148 3.41 -3.84 -11.56
CA ARG A 148 3.89 -4.75 -12.62
C ARG A 148 3.54 -6.21 -12.33
N GLN A 149 3.72 -6.69 -11.10
CA GLN A 149 3.41 -8.08 -10.72
C GLN A 149 1.92 -8.40 -10.87
N LEU A 150 1.04 -7.49 -10.44
CA LEU A 150 -0.41 -7.65 -10.58
C LEU A 150 -0.82 -7.66 -12.05
N ARG A 151 -0.27 -6.75 -12.87
CA ARG A 151 -0.53 -6.75 -14.32
C ARG A 151 -0.07 -8.05 -14.98
N THR A 152 1.12 -8.55 -14.67
CA THR A 152 1.61 -9.84 -15.21
C THR A 152 0.76 -11.01 -14.76
N ALA A 153 0.36 -11.08 -13.49
CA ALA A 153 -0.50 -12.15 -12.98
C ALA A 153 -1.86 -12.17 -13.68
N MET A 154 -2.42 -11.00 -14.01
CA MET A 154 -3.67 -10.88 -14.76
C MET A 154 -3.51 -11.33 -16.21
N VAL A 155 -2.44 -10.93 -16.91
CA VAL A 155 -2.21 -11.30 -18.32
C VAL A 155 -1.92 -12.80 -18.49
N ALA A 156 -1.10 -13.39 -17.61
CA ALA A 156 -0.80 -14.83 -17.64
C ALA A 156 -2.04 -15.71 -17.44
N SER A 157 -3.09 -15.17 -16.81
CA SER A 157 -4.37 -15.84 -16.57
C SER A 157 -5.41 -15.69 -17.69
N SER A 158 -5.08 -14.93 -18.75
CA SER A 158 -5.92 -14.74 -19.95
C SER A 158 -5.43 -15.49 -21.19
N ALA A 159 -4.33 -16.26 -21.06
CA ALA A 159 -3.89 -17.18 -22.10
C ALA A 159 -4.75 -18.46 -22.05
N PRO A 160 -5.32 -18.91 -23.19
CA PRO A 160 -6.17 -20.09 -23.27
C PRO A 160 -5.43 -21.41 -22.98
#